data_AF-A0A0R1MBU8-F1
#
_entry.id   AF-A0A0R1MBU8-F1
#
_cell.length_a   1.000
_cell.length_b   1.000
_cell.length_c   1.000
_cell.angle_alpha   90.00
_cell.angle_beta   90.00
_cell.angle_gamma   90.00
#
_symmetry.space_group_name_H-M   'P 1'
#
loop_
_entity.id
_entity.type
_entity.pdbx_description
1 polymer ?
#
loop_
_entity_poly.entity_id
_entity_poly.type
_entity_poly.pdbx_seq_one_letter_code
_entity_poly.pdbx_strand_id
1 'polypeptide(L)'
;MNYDEGEIKTVHYGDILVKYGPILDISRDKISFITDGALDKYRNSLLENGDIIFTDAVEDETVGKAVEVNGIKDNYVVSGLHTIVARPKEKMVVFFCGILH
;
A
#
# COMPACT_ATOMS: atom_id res chain seq x y z
N MET A 1 -5.44 6.23 12.99
CA MET A 1 -4.99 6.76 11.68
C MET A 1 -5.53 8.17 11.55
N ASN A 2 -4.73 9.12 11.10
CA ASN A 2 -5.14 10.51 10.82
C ASN A 2 -4.63 10.93 9.42
N TYR A 3 -5.01 12.11 8.92
CA TYR A 3 -4.55 12.60 7.62
C TYR A 3 -3.70 13.87 7.72
N ASP A 4 -3.37 14.28 8.93
CA ASP A 4 -2.85 15.61 9.25
C ASP A 4 -1.37 15.56 9.57
N GLU A 5 -0.93 14.59 10.38
CA GLU A 5 0.47 14.48 10.81
C GLU A 5 0.87 13.05 11.23
N GLY A 6 2.12 12.70 10.93
CA GLY A 6 2.78 11.50 11.42
C GLY A 6 4.06 11.19 10.63
N GLU A 7 4.93 10.37 11.20
CA GLU A 7 6.20 9.98 10.57
C GLU A 7 6.03 8.87 9.53
N ILE A 8 5.00 8.03 9.69
CA ILE A 8 4.78 6.82 8.87
C ILE A 8 3.37 6.82 8.31
N LYS A 9 3.27 6.64 6.99
CA LYS A 9 2.02 6.44 6.26
C LYS A 9 1.62 4.97 6.26
N THR A 10 0.33 4.68 6.30
CA THR A 10 -0.20 3.31 6.26
C THR A 10 -1.26 3.16 5.18
N VAL A 11 -1.13 2.09 4.39
CA VAL A 11 -2.08 1.72 3.34
C VAL A 11 -3.12 0.78 3.93
N HIS A 12 -4.33 1.27 4.14
CA HIS A 12 -5.44 0.47 4.67
C HIS A 12 -6.11 -0.35 3.57
N TYR A 13 -6.50 -1.60 3.86
CA TYR A 13 -7.18 -2.46 2.89
C TYR A 13 -8.47 -1.83 2.36
N GLY A 14 -9.24 -1.14 3.21
CA GLY A 14 -10.45 -0.43 2.80
C GLY A 14 -10.17 0.64 1.75
N ASP A 15 -9.06 1.38 1.84
CA ASP A 15 -8.69 2.37 0.82
C ASP A 15 -8.29 1.68 -0.49
N ILE A 16 -7.65 0.52 -0.43
CA ILE A 16 -7.33 -0.26 -1.63
C ILE A 16 -8.63 -0.67 -2.35
N LEU A 17 -9.65 -1.12 -1.62
CA LEU A 17 -10.93 -1.54 -2.19
C LEU A 17 -11.65 -0.39 -2.90
N VAL A 18 -11.80 0.77 -2.25
CA VAL A 18 -12.72 1.83 -2.74
C VAL A 18 -12.03 3.03 -3.40
N LYS A 19 -10.76 3.31 -3.09
CA LYS A 19 -10.13 4.60 -3.40
C LYS A 19 -8.99 4.50 -4.40
N TYR A 20 -8.13 3.50 -4.26
CA TYR A 20 -6.94 3.40 -5.10
C TYR A 20 -7.23 2.69 -6.43
N GLY A 21 -6.59 3.20 -7.48
CA GLY A 21 -6.48 2.51 -8.76
C GLY A 21 -5.44 1.38 -8.71
N PRO A 22 -5.08 0.78 -9.85
CA PRO A 22 -4.09 -0.30 -9.91
C PRO A 22 -2.68 0.15 -9.48
N ILE A 23 -2.40 1.46 -9.55
CA ILE A 23 -1.15 2.07 -9.09
C ILE A 23 -1.49 3.02 -7.95
N LEU A 24 -0.88 2.80 -6.79
CA LEU A 24 -0.89 3.69 -5.65
C LEU A 24 0.34 4.61 -5.72
N ASP A 25 0.15 5.88 -6.04
CA ASP A 25 1.22 6.87 -6.11
C ASP A 25 1.29 7.65 -4.80
N ILE A 26 2.24 7.29 -3.94
CA ILE A 26 2.45 7.88 -2.61
C ILE A 26 2.67 9.41 -2.67
N SER A 27 3.10 9.94 -3.81
CA SER A 27 3.34 11.38 -4.00
C SER A 27 2.07 12.16 -4.37
N ARG A 28 1.03 11.49 -4.86
CA ARG A 28 -0.21 12.09 -5.36
C ARG A 28 -1.44 11.69 -4.55
N ASP A 29 -1.49 10.45 -4.11
CA ASP A 29 -2.62 9.90 -3.39
C ASP A 29 -2.60 10.32 -1.91
N LYS A 30 -3.78 10.61 -1.38
CA LYS A 30 -3.96 10.96 0.03
C LYS A 30 -3.90 9.69 0.86
N ILE A 31 -2.87 9.52 1.68
CA ILE A 31 -2.67 8.33 2.51
C ILE A 31 -2.68 8.73 3.98
N SER A 32 -3.27 7.89 4.82
CA SER A 32 -3.35 8.14 6.25
C SER A 32 -2.01 7.88 6.95
N PHE A 33 -1.77 8.57 8.06
CA PHE A 33 -0.64 8.35 8.94
C PHE A 33 -1.02 7.42 10.10
N ILE A 34 -0.04 6.63 10.56
CA ILE A 34 -0.15 5.87 11.81
C ILE A 34 -0.03 6.87 12.96
N THR A 35 -1.09 6.93 13.78
CA THR A 35 -1.09 7.74 15.00
C THR A 35 -0.08 7.14 15.99
N ASP A 36 0.89 7.94 16.45
CA ASP A 36 1.94 7.50 17.38
C ASP A 36 2.81 6.33 16.85
N GLY A 37 2.96 6.27 15.52
CA GLY A 37 3.74 5.23 14.84
C GLY A 37 5.25 5.50 14.92
N ALA A 38 5.96 4.70 15.71
CA ALA A 38 7.42 4.78 15.81
C ALA A 38 8.14 4.00 14.69
N LEU A 39 9.08 4.63 14.00
CA LEU A 39 9.79 4.06 12.84
C LEU A 39 10.47 2.72 13.16
N ASP A 40 11.07 2.59 14.35
CA ASP A 40 11.74 1.35 14.79
C ASP A 40 10.81 0.12 14.79
N LYS A 41 9.52 0.30 15.07
CA LYS A 41 8.56 -0.82 15.06
C LYS A 41 8.26 -1.34 13.66
N TYR A 42 8.42 -0.48 12.65
CA TYR A 42 7.97 -0.72 11.29
C TYR A 42 9.11 -0.84 10.28
N ARG A 43 10.36 -0.70 10.72
CA ARG A 43 11.55 -0.67 9.87
C ARG A 43 11.66 -1.88 8.92
N ASN A 44 11.25 -3.06 9.38
CA ASN A 44 11.28 -4.30 8.58
C ASN A 44 10.06 -4.49 7.67
N SER A 45 9.06 -3.61 7.77
CA SER A 45 7.80 -3.66 7.03
C SER A 45 7.61 -2.45 6.11
N LEU A 46 8.68 -1.67 5.90
CA LEU A 46 8.66 -0.53 5.00
C LEU A 46 8.52 -1.00 3.55
N LEU A 47 7.56 -0.37 2.88
CA LEU A 47 7.31 -0.57 1.47
C LEU A 47 8.35 0.14 0.62
N GLU A 48 8.60 -0.44 -0.55
CA GLU A 48 9.47 0.10 -1.59
C GLU A 48 8.68 0.27 -2.90
N ASN A 49 9.18 1.14 -3.78
CA ASN A 49 8.58 1.30 -5.11
C ASN A 49 8.65 -0.03 -5.89
N GLY A 50 7.51 -0.44 -6.44
CA GLY A 50 7.32 -1.73 -7.11
C GLY A 50 6.78 -2.84 -6.21
N ASP A 51 6.61 -2.60 -4.90
CA ASP A 51 5.90 -3.54 -4.04
C ASP A 51 4.43 -3.64 -4.45
N ILE A 52 3.89 -4.86 -4.43
CA ILE A 52 2.48 -5.12 -4.71
C ILE A 52 1.78 -5.46 -3.40
N ILE A 53 0.72 -4.74 -3.08
CA ILE A 53 -0.11 -4.98 -1.90
C ILE A 53 -1.41 -5.66 -2.34
N PHE A 54 -1.68 -6.83 -1.76
CA PHE A 54 -2.93 -7.58 -1.95
C PHE A 54 -3.80 -7.44 -0.71
N THR A 55 -5.11 -7.22 -0.88
CA THR A 55 -6.06 -7.25 0.25
C THR A 55 -6.63 -8.65 0.44
N ASP A 56 -6.52 -9.18 1.66
CA ASP A 56 -7.04 -10.50 2.05
C ASP A 56 -8.48 -10.44 2.60
N ALA A 57 -9.02 -9.23 2.79
CA ALA A 57 -10.30 -9.02 3.46
C ALA A 57 -11.51 -9.22 2.53
N VAL A 58 -12.49 -9.98 3.03
CA VAL A 58 -13.76 -10.38 2.38
C VAL A 58 -14.95 -9.52 2.88
N GLU A 59 -14.72 -8.26 3.24
CA GLU A 59 -15.81 -7.45 3.83
C GLU A 59 -16.83 -6.93 2.80
N ASP A 60 -16.42 -6.70 1.55
CA ASP A 60 -17.28 -6.18 0.49
C ASP A 60 -16.97 -7.02 -0.76
N GLU A 61 -17.92 -7.87 -1.20
CA GLU A 61 -18.10 -8.74 -2.41
C GLU A 61 -17.02 -8.82 -3.54
N THR A 62 -15.79 -8.41 -3.28
CA THR A 62 -14.66 -8.21 -4.18
C THR A 62 -13.43 -8.78 -3.48
N VAL A 63 -13.04 -9.97 -3.89
CA VAL A 63 -11.87 -10.66 -3.35
C VAL A 63 -10.65 -10.28 -4.21
N GLY A 64 -9.53 -9.97 -3.57
CA GLY A 64 -8.22 -9.99 -4.24
C GLY A 64 -7.84 -8.76 -5.06
N LYS A 65 -8.26 -7.55 -4.68
CA LYS A 65 -7.73 -6.33 -5.29
C LYS A 65 -6.26 -6.16 -4.92
N ALA A 66 -5.45 -5.82 -5.92
CA ALA A 66 -4.02 -5.58 -5.75
C ALA A 66 -3.67 -4.18 -6.25
N VAL A 67 -2.68 -3.57 -5.60
CA VAL A 67 -2.13 -2.26 -6.00
C VAL A 67 -0.62 -2.28 -6.00
N GLU A 68 -0.01 -1.71 -7.03
CA GLU A 68 1.43 -1.49 -7.09
C GLU A 68 1.78 -0.15 -6.45
N VAL A 69 2.74 -0.16 -5.53
CA VAL A 69 3.21 1.03 -4.82
C VAL A 69 4.26 1.76 -5.66
N ASN A 70 4.07 3.06 -5.88
CA ASN A 70 5.01 3.92 -6.57
C ASN A 70 5.10 5.31 -5.92
N GLY A 71 6.11 6.09 -6.30
CA GLY A 71 6.24 7.49 -5.84
C GLY A 71 6.76 7.66 -4.40
N ILE A 72 7.26 6.60 -3.75
CA ILE A 72 8.02 6.71 -2.50
C ILE A 72 9.34 7.43 -2.78
N LYS A 73 9.56 8.56 -2.12
CA LYS A 73 10.82 9.32 -2.13
C LYS A 73 11.39 9.39 -0.71
N ASP A 74 10.95 10.37 0.07
CA ASP A 74 11.38 10.60 1.46
C ASP A 74 10.25 10.31 2.46
N ASN A 75 9.36 9.37 2.13
CA ASN A 75 8.23 8.99 2.98
C ASN A 75 8.41 7.55 3.46
N TYR A 76 8.08 7.29 4.72
CA TYR A 76 7.96 5.93 5.24
C TYR A 76 6.53 5.45 5.06
N VAL A 77 6.36 4.32 4.38
CA VAL A 77 5.04 3.74 4.11
C VAL A 77 5.05 2.28 4.52
N VAL A 78 3.96 1.83 5.14
CA VAL A 78 3.73 0.42 5.46
C VAL A 78 2.37 -0.03 4.96
N SER A 79 2.19 -1.33 4.79
CA SER A 79 0.87 -1.89 4.54
C SER A 79 0.14 -2.12 5.88
N GLY A 80 -1.17 -1.87 5.88
CA GLY A 80 -2.02 -2.08 7.05
C GLY A 80 -2.30 -3.56 7.31
N LEU A 81 -3.05 -3.85 8.38
CA LEU A 81 -3.53 -5.21 8.67
C LEU A 81 -4.43 -5.72 7.52
N HIS A 82 -4.55 -7.05 7.40
CA HIS A 82 -5.29 -7.72 6.32
C HIS A 82 -4.78 -7.41 4.90
N THR A 83 -3.48 -7.17 4.79
CA THR A 83 -2.78 -7.04 3.51
C THR A 83 -1.60 -8.00 3.43
N ILE A 84 -1.29 -8.43 2.22
CA ILE A 84 -0.11 -9.24 1.90
C ILE A 84 0.77 -8.41 0.96
N VAL A 85 2.05 -8.23 1.31
CA VAL A 85 3.02 -7.51 0.48
C VAL A 85 3.86 -8.50 -0.28
N ALA A 86 3.89 -8.37 -1.61
CA ALA A 86 4.81 -9.10 -2.47
C ALA A 86 5.83 -8.13 -3.07
N ARG A 87 7.11 -8.40 -2.82
CA ARG A 87 8.22 -7.67 -3.44
C ARG A 87 8.76 -8.47 -4.63
N PRO A 88 8.52 -8.03 -5.88
CA PRO A 88 9.02 -8.73 -7.06
C PRO A 88 10.56 -8.66 -7.11
N LYS A 89 11.21 -9.81 -7.31
CA LYS A 89 12.69 -9.89 -7.40
C LYS A 89 13.24 -9.39 -8.74
N GLU A 90 12.42 -9.41 -9.77
CA GLU A 90 12.72 -8.85 -11.09
C GLU A 90 11.62 -7.84 -11.43
N LYS A 91 11.98 -6.72 -12.07
CA LYS A 91 10.98 -5.77 -12.58
C LYS A 91 10.13 -6.46 -13.64
N MET A 92 8.96 -6.94 -13.27
CA MET A 92 7.90 -7.19 -14.24
C MET A 92 7.52 -5.85 -14.86
N VAL A 93 7.16 -5.85 -16.14
CA VAL A 93 6.66 -4.66 -16.83
C VAL A 93 5.48 -4.14 -16.00
N VAL A 94 5.56 -2.88 -15.55
CA VAL A 94 4.44 -2.16 -14.91
C VAL A 94 3.23 -2.39 -15.82
N PHE A 95 2.10 -2.88 -15.28
CA PHE A 95 0.90 -3.35 -16.00
C PHE A 95 0.85 -4.82 -16.48
N PHE A 96 1.88 -5.65 -16.29
CA PHE A 96 1.82 -7.09 -16.62
C PHE A 96 1.35 -7.98 -15.46
N CYS A 97 0.99 -7.43 -14.30
CA CYS A 97 0.02 -8.07 -13.42
C CYS A 97 -1.39 -7.68 -13.90
N GLY A 98 -1.77 -8.21 -15.07
CA GLY A 98 -3.16 -8.16 -15.50
C GLY A 98 -4.02 -8.94 -14.51
N ILE A 99 -4.56 -8.26 -13.50
CA ILE A 99 -5.80 -8.71 -12.88
C ILE A 99 -6.91 -8.16 -13.78
N LEU A 100 -7.20 -8.93 -14.82
CA LEU A 100 -8.40 -8.79 -15.61
C LEU A 100 -9.59 -9.10 -14.69
N HIS A 101 -10.54 -8.17 -14.57
CA HIS A 101 -11.89 -8.51 -14.18
C HIS A 101 -12.69 -8.81 -15.46
#